data_AF-A0A953CW84-F1
#
_entry.id   AF-A0A953CW84-F1
#
_cell.length_a   1.000
_cell.length_b   1.000
_cell.length_c   1.000
_cell.angle_alpha   90.00
_cell.angle_beta   90.00
_cell.angle_gamma   90.00
#
_symmetry.space_group_name_H-M   'P 1'
#
loop_
_entity.id
_entity.type
_entity.pdbx_description
1 polymer ?
#
loop_
_entity_poly.entity_id
_entity_poly.type
_entity_poly.pdbx_seq_one_letter_code
_entity_poly.pdbx_strand_id
1 'polypeptide(L)'
;MCGGIQYQNHKIYCPQPDGRLPVKLRHGGVAWVIWGRRKEEATGKFPNGGWARLDSIKAGKWKPWHPRPVLIPAESFMEKDHDKQSHWISLAHGMAIQALLAERDGEQRVYVVTEETPHEYHWIHDRWPRLRRLSDNQIIKDR
;
A
#
# COMPACT_ATOMS: atom_id res chain seq x y z
N MET A 1 -7.80 8.67 2.82
CA MET A 1 -6.77 7.82 2.21
C MET A 1 -6.10 6.99 3.29
N CYS A 2 -5.87 5.70 3.01
CA CYS A 2 -5.30 4.72 3.92
C CYS A 2 -4.05 5.23 4.64
N GLY A 3 -4.24 5.72 5.86
CA GLY A 3 -3.21 6.38 6.66
C GLY A 3 -2.51 5.44 7.64
N GLY A 4 -2.93 4.17 7.70
CA GLY A 4 -2.28 3.15 8.51
C GLY A 4 -2.70 1.73 8.16
N ILE A 5 -1.92 0.77 8.64
CA ILE A 5 -2.22 -0.67 8.58
C ILE A 5 -1.96 -1.31 9.94
N GLN A 6 -2.56 -2.46 10.18
CA GLN A 6 -2.22 -3.33 11.29
C GLN A 6 -1.59 -4.60 10.75
N TYR A 7 -0.43 -4.99 11.29
CA TYR A 7 0.26 -6.22 10.94
C TYR A 7 0.86 -6.84 12.20
N GLN A 8 0.54 -8.11 12.47
CA GLN A 8 1.00 -8.84 13.66
C GLN A 8 0.74 -8.04 14.95
N ASN A 9 -0.48 -7.55 15.12
CA ASN A 9 -0.91 -6.69 16.24
C ASN A 9 -0.17 -5.34 16.37
N HIS A 10 0.64 -4.92 15.40
CA HIS A 10 1.31 -3.62 15.39
C HIS A 10 0.66 -2.66 14.38
N LYS A 11 0.33 -1.45 14.85
CA LYS A 11 -0.23 -0.39 14.00
C LYS A 11 0.90 0.46 13.42
N ILE A 12 0.94 0.54 12.09
CA ILE A 12 1.90 1.32 11.30
C ILE A 12 1.15 2.48 10.68
N TYR A 13 1.71 3.69 10.77
CA TYR A 13 1.06 4.91 10.30
C TYR A 13 1.90 5.60 9.21
N CYS A 14 1.25 6.04 8.14
CA CYS A 14 1.87 6.78 7.04
C CYS A 14 2.62 8.06 7.49
N PRO A 15 2.10 8.94 8.37
CA PRO A 15 2.80 10.18 8.73
C PRO A 15 4.10 9.97 9.51
N GLN A 16 4.47 8.75 9.88
CA GLN A 16 5.76 8.50 10.52
C GLN A 16 6.91 8.69 9.51
N PRO A 17 7.97 9.46 9.86
CA PRO A 17 9.08 9.78 8.96
C PRO A 17 9.73 8.54 8.33
N ASP A 18 9.85 7.46 9.09
CA ASP A 18 10.42 6.18 8.66
C ASP A 18 9.37 5.07 8.52
N GLY A 19 8.11 5.44 8.29
CA GLY A 19 7.03 4.47 8.12
C GLY A 19 7.37 3.47 7.02
N ARG A 20 7.51 2.18 7.38
CA ARG A 20 7.76 1.08 6.45
C ARG A 20 6.58 0.14 6.42
N LEU A 21 6.29 -0.41 5.25
CA LEU A 21 5.27 -1.45 5.11
C LEU A 21 5.93 -2.82 4.95
N PRO A 22 5.35 -3.88 5.53
CA PRO A 22 5.75 -5.24 5.24
C PRO A 22 5.31 -5.57 3.81
N VAL A 23 6.25 -6.00 2.97
CA VAL A 23 5.99 -6.46 1.61
C VAL A 23 6.22 -7.96 1.56
N LYS A 24 5.21 -8.72 1.14
CA LYS A 24 5.29 -10.18 1.05
C LYS A 24 6.33 -10.60 0.02
N LEU A 25 7.24 -11.48 0.42
CA LEU A 25 8.25 -12.10 -0.44
C LEU A 25 7.72 -13.43 -0.98
N ARG A 26 8.27 -13.88 -2.12
CA ARG A 26 7.87 -15.13 -2.76
C ARG A 26 8.05 -16.35 -1.85
N HIS A 27 9.11 -16.37 -1.06
CA HIS A 27 9.43 -17.45 -0.10
C HIS A 27 8.65 -17.34 1.23
N GLY A 28 7.57 -16.56 1.30
CA GLY A 28 6.69 -16.46 2.47
C GLY A 28 7.12 -15.46 3.56
N GLY A 29 8.33 -14.89 3.48
CA GLY A 29 8.79 -13.83 4.39
C GLY A 29 8.22 -12.45 4.06
N VAL A 30 8.68 -11.43 4.80
CA VAL A 30 8.38 -10.02 4.51
C VAL A 30 9.67 -9.19 4.40
N ALA A 31 9.68 -8.23 3.50
CA ALA A 31 10.68 -7.17 3.43
C ALA A 31 10.06 -5.84 3.89
N TRP A 32 10.79 -5.05 4.66
CA TRP A 32 10.32 -3.75 5.16
C TRP A 32 10.77 -2.62 4.25
N VAL A 33 9.84 -2.10 3.44
CA VAL A 33 10.11 -1.07 2.43
C VAL A 33 9.51 0.26 2.87
N ILE A 34 10.22 1.37 2.63
CA ILE A 34 9.76 2.72 3.01
C ILE A 34 8.46 3.05 2.28
N TRP A 35 7.47 3.51 3.05
CA TRP A 35 6.14 3.85 2.56
C TRP A 35 6.15 5.19 1.84
N GLY A 36 6.26 5.15 0.52
CA GLY A 36 6.14 6.31 -0.35
C GLY A 36 7.18 7.39 -0.09
N ARG A 37 6.86 8.62 -0.49
CA ARG A 37 7.71 9.80 -0.31
C ARG A 37 7.00 10.84 0.54
N ARG A 38 7.69 11.41 1.50
CA ARG A 38 7.21 12.52 2.32
C ARG A 38 7.43 13.86 1.62
N LYS A 39 6.78 14.93 2.11
CA LYS A 39 6.85 16.25 1.49
C LYS A 39 8.15 16.96 1.86
N GLU A 40 8.67 16.64 3.04
CA GLU A 40 9.85 17.20 3.69
C GLU A 40 11.16 16.63 3.10
N GLU A 41 11.09 15.55 2.30
CA GLU A 41 12.26 15.01 1.60
C GLU A 41 12.76 16.01 0.54
N ALA A 42 13.98 16.52 0.73
CA ALA A 42 14.57 17.65 0.00
C ALA A 42 14.67 17.45 -1.53
N THR A 43 14.72 16.20 -2.01
CA THR A 43 14.76 15.89 -3.46
C THR A 43 13.73 14.82 -3.81
N GLY A 44 12.87 15.11 -4.77
CA GLY A 44 11.73 14.27 -5.12
C GLY A 44 12.05 13.19 -6.16
N LYS A 45 12.78 12.12 -5.79
CA LYS A 45 13.02 11.00 -6.73
C LYS A 45 11.75 10.23 -7.09
N PHE A 46 10.78 10.16 -6.18
CA PHE A 46 9.54 9.40 -6.31
C PHE A 46 8.28 10.29 -6.24
N PRO A 47 7.08 9.84 -6.59
CA PRO A 47 5.86 10.63 -6.40
C PRO A 47 5.58 10.94 -4.92
N ASN A 48 5.03 12.13 -4.64
CA ASN A 48 4.66 12.53 -3.27
C ASN A 48 3.51 11.67 -2.73
N GLY A 49 3.58 11.34 -1.45
CA GLY A 49 2.55 10.61 -0.71
C GLY A 49 2.86 9.12 -0.59
N GLY A 50 1.90 8.38 -0.04
CA GLY A 50 1.98 6.94 0.18
C GLY A 50 1.07 6.09 -0.71
N TRP A 51 0.46 6.69 -1.75
CA TRP A 51 -0.60 6.03 -2.52
C TRP A 51 -0.42 6.19 -4.03
N ALA A 52 -0.85 5.17 -4.76
CA ALA A 52 -0.88 5.14 -6.22
C ALA A 52 -2.30 4.84 -6.71
N ARG A 53 -2.95 5.76 -7.43
CA ARG A 53 -4.28 5.51 -8.03
C ARG A 53 -4.16 4.45 -9.12
N LEU A 54 -5.03 3.44 -9.12
CA LEU A 54 -5.02 2.35 -10.09
C LEU A 54 -5.08 2.87 -11.53
N ASP A 55 -5.89 3.88 -11.82
CA ASP A 55 -6.01 4.44 -13.17
C ASP A 55 -4.74 5.18 -13.60
N SER A 56 -4.03 5.81 -12.65
CA SER A 56 -2.72 6.41 -12.91
C SER A 56 -1.67 5.35 -13.27
N ILE A 57 -1.72 4.20 -12.61
CA ILE A 57 -0.86 3.05 -12.93
C ILE A 57 -1.19 2.50 -14.32
N LYS A 58 -2.47 2.25 -14.61
CA LYS A 58 -2.94 1.74 -15.91
C LYS A 58 -2.61 2.69 -17.07
N ALA A 59 -2.69 3.99 -16.85
CA ALA A 59 -2.29 5.02 -17.81
C ALA A 59 -0.77 5.10 -18.02
N GLY A 60 0.04 4.26 -17.35
CA GLY A 60 1.48 4.21 -17.52
C GLY A 60 2.25 5.35 -16.83
N LYS A 61 1.58 6.18 -16.02
CA LYS A 61 2.23 7.33 -15.34
C LYS A 61 3.35 6.89 -14.40
N TRP A 62 3.32 5.65 -13.94
CA TRP A 62 4.32 5.09 -13.03
C TRP A 62 5.53 4.46 -13.73
N LYS A 63 5.54 4.34 -15.06
CA LYS A 63 6.63 3.71 -15.84
C LYS A 63 8.04 4.21 -15.49
N PRO A 64 8.28 5.51 -15.23
CA PRO A 64 9.62 5.99 -14.87
C PRO A 64 10.20 5.36 -13.61
N TRP A 65 9.37 4.80 -12.72
CA TRP A 65 9.76 4.15 -11.47
C TRP A 65 9.68 2.63 -11.50
N HIS A 66 9.71 2.02 -12.69
CA HIS A 66 9.85 0.57 -12.86
C HIS A 66 8.86 -0.23 -11.98
N PRO A 67 7.54 0.07 -12.09
CA PRO A 67 6.57 -0.29 -11.07
C PRO A 67 6.32 -1.80 -11.08
N ARG A 68 6.42 -2.43 -9.90
CA ARG A 68 6.14 -3.85 -9.70
C ARG A 68 4.98 -4.04 -8.72
N PRO A 69 3.97 -4.87 -9.05
CA PRO A 69 2.90 -5.17 -8.11
C PRO A 69 3.44 -6.01 -6.96
N VAL A 70 3.10 -5.63 -5.73
CA VAL A 70 3.43 -6.38 -4.52
C VAL A 70 2.22 -6.44 -3.59
N LEU A 71 2.29 -7.27 -2.55
CA LEU A 71 1.23 -7.44 -1.56
C LEU A 71 1.74 -7.06 -0.17
N ILE A 72 0.90 -6.36 0.59
CA ILE A 72 1.14 -6.03 1.98
C ILE A 72 0.22 -6.93 2.82
N PRO A 73 0.76 -7.87 3.61
CA PRO A 73 -0.03 -8.59 4.58
C PRO A 73 -0.48 -7.61 5.67
N ALA A 74 -1.78 -7.59 5.94
CA ALA A 74 -2.37 -6.74 6.97
C ALA A 74 -3.62 -7.42 7.56
N GLU A 75 -3.86 -7.18 8.85
CA GLU A 75 -5.09 -7.57 9.55
C GLU A 75 -6.20 -6.54 9.33
N SER A 76 -5.82 -5.26 9.29
CA SER A 76 -6.73 -4.13 9.06
C SER A 76 -5.99 -2.96 8.40
N PHE A 77 -6.74 -2.01 7.85
CA PHE A 77 -6.24 -0.71 7.43
C PHE A 77 -7.05 0.41 8.04
N MET A 78 -6.45 1.60 8.09
CA MET A 78 -7.06 2.78 8.68
C MET A 78 -7.35 3.81 7.60
N GLU A 79 -8.60 4.24 7.49
CA GLU A 79 -9.00 5.42 6.73
C GLU A 79 -9.30 6.59 7.67
N LYS A 80 -9.14 7.81 7.17
CA LYS A 80 -9.62 9.02 7.85
C LYS A 80 -10.81 9.56 7.09
N ASP A 81 -11.90 9.82 7.80
CA ASP A 81 -13.07 10.47 7.24
C ASP A 81 -12.85 11.98 7.03
N HIS A 82 -13.88 12.66 6.53
CA HIS A 82 -13.89 14.10 6.29
C HIS A 82 -13.66 14.93 7.58
N ASP A 83 -14.03 14.39 8.74
CA ASP A 83 -13.82 15.00 10.06
C ASP A 83 -12.47 14.60 10.69
N LYS A 84 -11.62 13.89 9.94
CA LYS A 84 -10.30 13.37 10.35
C LYS A 84 -10.38 12.27 11.42
N GLN A 85 -11.55 11.70 11.68
CA GLN A 85 -11.70 10.56 12.58
C GLN A 85 -11.14 9.30 11.91
N SER A 86 -10.50 8.44 12.70
CA SER A 86 -9.80 7.25 12.21
C SER A 86 -10.69 6.03 12.30
N HIS A 87 -10.95 5.39 11.16
CA HIS A 87 -11.75 4.19 11.03
C HIS A 87 -10.86 3.02 10.66
N TRP A 88 -10.84 1.98 11.49
CA TRP A 88 -10.08 0.75 11.24
C TRP A 88 -11.00 -0.30 10.63
N ILE A 89 -10.68 -0.74 9.41
CA ILE A 89 -11.46 -1.73 8.66
C ILE A 89 -10.66 -3.02 8.59
N SER A 90 -11.25 -4.11 9.07
CA SER A 90 -10.62 -5.43 9.06
C SER A 90 -10.61 -6.01 7.65
N LEU A 91 -9.49 -6.64 7.27
CA LEU A 91 -9.44 -7.44 6.05
C LEU A 91 -10.15 -8.77 6.29
N ALA A 92 -10.89 -9.25 5.29
CA ALA A 92 -11.38 -10.62 5.30
C ALA A 92 -10.22 -11.62 5.31
N HIS A 93 -10.43 -12.80 5.90
CA HIS A 93 -9.40 -13.84 5.97
C HIS A 93 -8.85 -14.18 4.59
N GLY A 94 -7.51 -14.25 4.49
CA GLY A 94 -6.82 -14.53 3.23
C GLY A 94 -6.79 -13.34 2.26
N MET A 95 -7.11 -12.12 2.69
CA MET A 95 -6.92 -10.91 1.89
C MET A 95 -5.62 -10.20 2.28
N ALA A 96 -5.10 -9.40 1.35
CA ALA A 96 -3.96 -8.51 1.51
C ALA A 96 -4.21 -7.19 0.77
N ILE A 97 -3.42 -6.16 1.08
CA ILE A 97 -3.50 -4.88 0.37
C ILE A 97 -2.55 -4.95 -0.83
N GLN A 98 -3.05 -4.64 -2.03
CA GLN A 98 -2.19 -4.48 -3.20
C GLN A 98 -1.41 -3.17 -3.11
N ALA A 99 -0.11 -3.26 -3.37
CA ALA A 99 0.78 -2.13 -3.44
C ALA A 99 1.62 -2.13 -4.72
N LEU A 100 2.24 -0.99 -4.98
CA LEU A 100 3.19 -0.77 -6.06
C LEU A 100 4.55 -0.52 -5.44
N LEU A 101 5.52 -1.39 -5.77
CA LEU A 101 6.92 -1.17 -5.49
C LEU A 101 7.52 -0.35 -6.64
N ALA A 102 7.97 0.85 -6.30
CA ALA A 102 8.62 1.80 -7.18
C ALA A 102 10.12 1.76 -6.94
N GLU A 103 10.90 1.82 -8.01
CA GLU A 103 12.36 1.77 -7.97
C GLU A 103 12.97 2.88 -8.83
N ARG A 104 13.98 3.55 -8.28
CA ARG A 104 14.76 4.57 -8.99
C ARG A 104 16.12 4.75 -8.34
N ASP A 105 17.18 4.75 -9.15
CA ASP A 105 18.57 4.98 -8.72
C ASP A 105 18.99 4.07 -7.53
N GLY A 106 18.55 2.81 -7.53
CA GLY A 106 18.83 1.84 -6.46
C GLY A 106 17.98 1.99 -5.19
N GLU A 107 17.14 3.02 -5.09
CA GLU A 107 16.18 3.18 -4.00
C GLU A 107 14.84 2.54 -4.33
N GLN A 108 14.16 2.01 -3.30
CA GLN A 108 12.83 1.43 -3.43
C GLN A 108 11.84 2.10 -2.47
N ARG A 109 10.63 2.36 -2.97
CA ARG A 109 9.49 2.89 -2.21
C ARG A 109 8.25 2.08 -2.49
N VAL A 110 7.42 1.85 -1.49
CA VAL A 110 6.14 1.15 -1.64
C VAL A 110 4.97 2.12 -1.50
N TYR A 111 4.00 2.00 -2.40
CA TYR A 111 2.79 2.83 -2.45
C TYR A 111 1.56 1.94 -2.39
N VAL A 112 0.62 2.23 -1.49
CA VAL A 112 -0.67 1.53 -1.45
C VAL A 112 -1.42 1.83 -2.75
N VAL A 113 -1.85 0.78 -3.46
CA VAL A 113 -2.69 0.97 -4.64
C VAL A 113 -4.10 1.32 -4.17
N THR A 114 -4.66 2.38 -4.76
CA THR A 114 -6.00 2.88 -4.43
C THR A 114 -6.93 2.76 -5.62
N GLU A 115 -8.19 2.46 -5.35
CA GLU A 115 -9.30 2.40 -6.32
C GLU A 115 -10.53 3.12 -5.76
N GLU A 116 -11.63 3.09 -6.52
CA GLU A 116 -12.92 3.64 -6.08
C GLU A 116 -13.37 2.98 -4.78
N THR A 117 -13.94 3.76 -3.89
CA THR A 117 -14.44 3.25 -2.61
C THR A 117 -15.68 2.40 -2.81
N PRO A 118 -15.82 1.25 -2.12
CA PRO A 118 -17.08 0.50 -2.13
C PRO A 118 -18.23 1.37 -1.61
N HIS A 119 -19.42 1.17 -2.16
CA HIS A 119 -20.58 2.05 -1.91
C HIS A 119 -20.89 2.21 -0.41
N GLU A 120 -20.79 1.12 0.36
CA GLU A 120 -21.01 1.10 1.81
C GLU A 120 -20.01 1.94 2.63
N TYR A 121 -18.88 2.34 2.03
CA TYR A 121 -17.82 3.12 2.66
C TYR A 121 -17.64 4.53 2.04
N HIS A 122 -18.50 4.93 1.10
CA HIS A 122 -18.43 6.27 0.47
C HIS A 122 -18.45 7.43 1.46
N TRP A 123 -19.05 7.24 2.63
CA TRP A 123 -19.09 8.23 3.70
C TRP A 123 -17.71 8.53 4.32
N ILE A 124 -16.72 7.65 4.14
CA ILE A 124 -15.37 7.83 4.67
C ILE A 124 -14.50 8.64 3.71
N HIS A 125 -14.33 8.17 2.46
CA HIS A 125 -13.39 8.76 1.52
C HIS A 125 -13.66 8.33 0.07
N ASP A 126 -13.22 9.13 -0.92
CA ASP A 126 -13.30 8.83 -2.37
C ASP A 126 -12.34 7.73 -2.89
N ARG A 127 -11.48 7.21 -2.00
CA ARG A 127 -10.44 6.24 -2.38
C ARG A 127 -10.26 5.17 -1.34
N TRP A 128 -10.05 3.96 -1.83
CA TRP A 128 -9.96 2.76 -1.02
C TRP A 128 -8.74 1.91 -1.38
N PRO A 129 -8.08 1.26 -0.40
CA PRO A 129 -7.03 0.30 -0.69
C PRO A 129 -7.55 -0.83 -1.57
N ARG A 130 -6.81 -1.13 -2.62
CA ARG A 130 -7.15 -2.26 -3.51
C ARG A 130 -6.84 -3.57 -2.81
N LEU A 131 -7.87 -4.29 -2.39
CA LEU A 131 -7.70 -5.55 -1.65
C LEU A 131 -7.57 -6.75 -2.61
N ARG A 132 -6.72 -7.72 -2.29
CA ARG A 132 -6.48 -8.90 -3.11
C ARG A 132 -6.46 -10.18 -2.28
N ARG A 133 -7.10 -11.22 -2.79
CA ARG A 133 -7.02 -12.55 -2.20
C ARG A 133 -5.60 -13.09 -2.36
N LEU A 134 -5.03 -13.57 -1.26
CA LEU A 134 -3.86 -14.41 -1.27
C LEU A 134 -4.30 -15.72 -1.92
N SER A 135 -3.83 -15.99 -3.14
CA SER A 135 -4.01 -17.31 -3.72
C SER A 135 -3.02 -18.28 -3.07
N ASP A 136 -3.47 -19.52 -2.82
CA ASP A 136 -2.60 -20.62 -2.38
C ASP A 136 -1.45 -20.86 -3.39
N ASN A 137 -1.69 -20.48 -4.66
CA ASN A 137 -0.77 -20.61 -5.80
C ASN A 137 0.24 -19.46 -5.99
N GLN A 138 0.39 -18.51 -5.05
CA GLN A 138 1.61 -17.68 -5.00
C GLN A 138 2.75 -18.33 -4.19
N ILE A 139 2.52 -19.54 -3.65
CA ILE A 139 3.57 -20.54 -3.38
C ILE A 139 3.84 -21.23 -4.72
N ILE A 140 4.55 -20.56 -5.63
CA ILE A 140 4.97 -21.19 -6.89
C ILE A 140 6.15 -22.10 -6.53
N LYS A 141 5.97 -23.42 -6.73
CA LYS A 141 7.05 -24.42 -6.58
C LYS A 141 8.27 -23.99 -7.40
N ASP A 142 9.43 -23.97 -6.76
CA ASP A 142 10.71 -23.84 -7.44
C ASP A 142 10.81 -24.93 -8.53
N ARG A 143 11.11 -24.50 -9.76
CA ARG A 143 11.69 -25.32 -10.81
C ARG A 143 13.01 -24.71 -11.21
#